data_AF-A0A926GWQ7-F1
#
_entry.id   AF-A0A926GWQ7-F1
#
_cell.length_a   1.000
_cell.length_b   1.000
_cell.length_c   1.000
_cell.angle_alpha   90.00
_cell.angle_beta   90.00
_cell.angle_gamma   90.00
#
_symmetry.space_group_name_H-M   'P 1'
#
loop_
_entity.id
_entity.type
_entity.pdbx_description
1 polymer ?
#
loop_
_entity_poly.entity_id
_entity_poly.type
_entity_poly.pdbx_seq_one_letter_code
_entity_poly.pdbx_strand_id
1 'polypeptide(L)'
;MIRTSHPIPPAEQIRLHLELAARRTRRALEQRRRDLRFGAEAAFRVATEGPRALHDSYLRVRWKEELQRERIAFNEFYARYDELIGLLCLAAHEGNSPQCESEYREKRTFFTARYPKIKTYIAPHLATDPDDTLPTLWGRRSCDAFEAMFSPANIAALLETDNGHLIGRMMRANAAVGAWEHDLEKRETNAHR
;
A
#
# COMPACT_ATOMS: atom_id res chain seq x y z
N MET A 1 41.29 -12.58 76.12
CA MET A 1 42.05 -11.95 75.01
C MET A 1 41.52 -10.53 74.80
N ILE A 2 42.22 -9.55 75.36
CA ILE A 2 41.82 -8.13 75.30
C ILE A 2 42.41 -7.55 74.02
N ARG A 3 41.58 -7.19 73.04
CA ARG A 3 42.04 -6.41 71.87
C ARG A 3 42.35 -4.99 72.35
N THR A 4 43.63 -4.68 72.50
CA THR A 4 44.11 -3.32 72.70
C THR A 4 43.92 -2.53 71.41
N SER A 5 42.89 -1.69 71.36
CA SER A 5 42.71 -0.71 70.30
C SER A 5 43.77 0.38 70.44
N HIS A 6 44.82 0.34 69.63
CA HIS A 6 45.76 1.46 69.54
C HIS A 6 45.05 2.70 68.94
N PRO A 7 45.25 3.89 69.53
CA PRO A 7 44.65 5.12 69.00
C PRO A 7 45.30 5.45 67.65
N ILE A 8 44.46 5.59 66.63
CA ILE A 8 44.88 5.97 65.27
C ILE A 8 45.52 7.37 65.34
N PRO A 9 46.73 7.58 64.79
CA PRO A 9 47.38 8.89 64.79
C PRO A 9 46.51 9.93 64.06
N PRO A 10 46.50 11.19 64.52
CA PRO A 10 45.58 12.23 64.03
C PRO A 10 45.70 12.50 62.51
N ALA A 11 46.88 12.32 61.93
CA ALA A 11 47.08 12.43 60.48
C ALA A 11 46.35 11.32 59.69
N GLU A 12 46.29 10.10 60.22
CA GLU A 12 45.54 8.99 59.60
C GLU A 12 44.04 9.17 59.78
N GLN A 13 43.58 9.74 60.91
CA GLN A 13 42.17 10.09 61.10
C GLN A 13 41.71 11.13 60.05
N ILE A 14 42.49 12.18 59.82
CA ILE A 14 42.20 13.21 58.80
C ILE A 14 42.13 12.59 57.41
N ARG A 15 43.08 11.73 57.04
CA ARG A 15 43.09 11.03 55.75
C ARG A 15 41.87 10.13 55.58
N LEU A 16 41.51 9.35 56.59
CA LEU A 16 40.32 8.50 56.57
C LEU A 16 39.03 9.31 56.42
N HIS A 17 38.93 10.46 57.10
CA HIS A 17 37.80 11.39 56.94
C HIS A 17 37.70 11.95 55.52
N LEU A 18 38.83 12.32 54.90
CA LEU A 18 38.87 12.80 53.52
C LEU A 18 38.50 11.69 52.52
N GLU A 19 39.01 10.47 52.69
CA GLU A 19 38.65 9.32 51.84
C GLU A 19 37.16 8.96 51.96
N LEU A 20 36.60 9.01 53.18
CA LEU A 20 35.17 8.79 53.40
C LEU A 20 34.31 9.90 52.79
N ALA A 21 34.73 11.16 52.92
CA ALA A 21 34.07 12.29 52.28
C ALA A 21 34.09 12.16 50.75
N ALA A 22 35.23 11.83 50.16
CA ALA A 22 35.38 11.60 48.72
C ALA A 22 34.53 10.41 48.21
N ARG A 23 34.43 9.32 48.99
CA ARG A 23 33.55 8.19 48.65
C ARG A 23 32.07 8.57 48.72
N ARG A 24 31.67 9.38 49.70
CA ARG A 24 30.29 9.88 49.83
C ARG A 24 29.92 10.80 48.67
N THR A 25 30.79 11.74 48.32
CA THR A 25 30.55 12.65 47.17
C THR A 25 30.51 11.88 45.86
N ARG A 26 31.40 10.91 45.64
CA ARG A 26 31.39 10.05 44.45
C ARG A 26 30.09 9.26 44.33
N ARG A 27 29.63 8.61 45.40
CA ARG A 27 28.35 7.88 45.42
C ARG A 27 27.16 8.82 45.16
N ALA A 28 27.16 10.02 45.74
CA ALA A 28 26.12 11.01 45.51
C ALA A 28 26.07 11.50 44.06
N LEU A 29 27.24 11.73 43.43
CA LEU A 29 27.33 12.10 42.02
C LEU A 29 26.90 10.96 41.09
N GLU A 30 27.30 9.72 41.39
CA GLU A 30 26.88 8.54 40.63
C GLU A 30 25.37 8.32 40.72
N GLN A 31 24.78 8.49 41.90
CA GLN A 31 23.32 8.42 42.10
C GLN A 31 22.61 9.50 41.29
N ARG A 32 23.05 10.77 41.41
CA ARG A 32 22.46 11.88 40.67
C ARG A 32 22.57 11.70 39.15
N ARG A 33 23.67 11.12 38.66
CA ARG A 33 23.83 10.79 37.23
C ARG A 33 22.86 9.70 36.78
N ARG A 34 22.57 8.70 37.62
CA ARG A 34 21.54 7.68 37.33
C ARG A 34 20.15 8.30 37.30
N ASP A 35 19.82 9.13 38.28
CA ASP A 35 18.53 9.80 38.36
C ASP A 35 18.28 10.71 37.15
N LEU A 36 19.30 11.47 36.72
CA LEU A 36 19.22 12.31 35.52
C LEU A 36 19.06 11.49 34.23
N ARG A 37 19.75 10.35 34.12
CA ARG A 37 19.58 9.45 32.96
C ARG A 37 18.17 8.88 32.91
N PHE A 38 17.67 8.38 34.03
CA PHE A 38 16.32 7.85 34.14
C PHE A 38 15.27 8.93 33.81
N GLY A 39 15.44 10.14 34.36
CA GLY A 39 14.56 11.27 34.06
C GLY A 39 14.58 11.68 32.59
N ALA A 40 15.76 11.68 31.95
CA ALA A 40 15.89 11.98 30.52
C ALA A 40 15.25 10.91 29.62
N GLU A 41 15.42 9.63 29.95
CA GLU A 41 14.79 8.52 29.23
C GLU A 41 13.25 8.56 29.36
N ALA A 42 12.74 8.83 30.57
CA ALA A 42 11.31 9.00 30.81
C ALA A 42 10.75 10.20 30.04
N ALA A 43 11.44 11.34 30.07
CA ALA A 43 11.03 12.53 29.33
C ALA A 43 11.03 12.28 27.81
N PHE A 44 12.03 11.58 27.28
CA PHE A 44 12.10 11.23 25.86
C PHE A 44 10.98 10.27 25.44
N ARG A 45 10.66 9.27 26.27
CA ARG A 45 9.51 8.40 26.03
C ARG A 45 8.20 9.19 25.97
N VAL A 46 7.91 10.00 26.98
CA VAL A 46 6.70 10.84 27.00
C VAL A 46 6.64 11.78 25.80
N ALA A 47 7.77 12.38 25.43
CA ALA A 47 7.86 13.29 24.29
C ALA A 47 7.65 12.60 22.93
N THR A 48 7.90 11.29 22.81
CA THR A 48 7.83 10.56 21.54
C THR A 48 6.63 9.60 21.42
N GLU A 49 6.10 9.09 22.53
CA GLU A 49 4.97 8.16 22.55
C GLU A 49 3.68 8.83 22.07
N GLY A 50 3.40 10.06 22.53
CA GLY A 50 2.23 10.82 22.10
C GLY A 50 2.21 11.09 20.58
N PRO A 51 3.25 11.71 20.00
CA PRO A 51 3.33 11.94 18.56
C PRO A 51 3.30 10.67 17.72
N ARG A 52 3.93 9.58 18.17
CA ARG A 52 3.87 8.28 17.48
C ARG A 52 2.46 7.70 17.48
N ALA A 53 1.78 7.70 18.64
CA ALA A 53 0.41 7.20 18.72
C ALA A 53 -0.54 8.00 17.82
N LEU A 54 -0.38 9.33 17.76
CA LEU A 54 -1.14 10.19 16.84
C LEU A 54 -0.83 9.90 15.37
N HIS A 55 0.45 9.73 15.03
CA HIS A 55 0.87 9.36 13.68
C HIS A 55 0.28 8.01 13.25
N ASP A 56 0.36 7.00 14.10
CA ASP A 56 -0.19 5.67 13.84
C ASP A 56 -1.73 5.70 13.74
N SER A 57 -2.38 6.54 14.54
CA SER A 57 -3.83 6.78 14.43
C SER A 57 -4.18 7.43 13.09
N TYR A 58 -3.44 8.46 12.69
CA TYR A 58 -3.65 9.15 11.42
C TYR A 58 -3.44 8.22 10.22
N LEU A 59 -2.36 7.43 10.21
CA LEU A 59 -2.09 6.45 9.16
C LEU A 59 -3.21 5.41 9.06
N ARG A 60 -3.75 4.95 10.19
CA ARG A 60 -4.89 4.02 10.19
C ARG A 60 -6.15 4.62 9.59
N VAL A 61 -6.49 5.86 9.92
CA VAL A 61 -7.66 6.55 9.34
C VAL A 61 -7.47 6.76 7.84
N ARG A 62 -6.30 7.29 7.44
CA ARG A 62 -5.97 7.52 6.04
C ARG A 62 -6.00 6.23 5.22
N TRP A 63 -5.45 5.14 5.74
CA TRP A 63 -5.48 3.83 5.10
C TRP A 63 -6.92 3.34 4.85
N LYS A 64 -7.82 3.52 5.83
CA LYS A 64 -9.24 3.17 5.66
C LYS A 64 -9.92 4.01 4.58
N GLU A 65 -9.64 5.31 4.52
CA GLU A 65 -10.16 6.18 3.47
C GLU A 65 -9.65 5.78 2.08
N GLU A 66 -8.36 5.41 1.98
CA GLU A 66 -7.75 4.93 0.73
C GLU A 66 -8.41 3.62 0.25
N LEU A 67 -8.63 2.65 1.14
CA LEU A 67 -9.35 1.42 0.81
C LEU A 67 -10.79 1.69 0.34
N GLN A 68 -11.51 2.58 1.02
CA GLN A 68 -12.87 2.93 0.62
C GLN A 68 -12.92 3.59 -0.76
N ARG A 69 -11.95 4.46 -1.09
CA ARG A 69 -11.83 5.06 -2.43
C ARG A 69 -11.53 4.01 -3.49
N GLU A 70 -10.65 3.05 -3.18
CA GLU A 70 -10.34 1.94 -4.07
C GLU A 70 -11.56 1.06 -4.32
N ARG A 71 -12.34 0.73 -3.29
CA ARG A 71 -13.61 -0.03 -3.41
C ARG A 71 -14.64 0.68 -4.28
N ILE A 72 -14.80 1.99 -4.11
CA ILE A 72 -15.69 2.79 -4.98
C ILE A 72 -15.22 2.72 -6.44
N ALA A 73 -13.91 2.88 -6.67
CA ALA A 73 -13.34 2.80 -8.01
C ALA A 73 -13.48 1.39 -8.62
N PHE A 74 -13.32 0.34 -7.82
CA PHE A 74 -13.56 -1.05 -8.22
C PHE A 74 -15.01 -1.25 -8.67
N ASN A 75 -15.98 -0.89 -7.82
CA ASN A 75 -17.40 -1.08 -8.12
C ASN A 75 -17.82 -0.33 -9.39
N GLU A 76 -17.38 0.93 -9.53
CA GLU A 76 -17.65 1.76 -10.72
C GLU A 76 -17.07 1.12 -11.98
N PHE A 77 -15.82 0.66 -11.91
CA PHE A 77 -15.14 0.04 -13.05
C PHE A 77 -15.77 -1.31 -13.42
N TYR A 78 -16.04 -2.16 -12.41
CA TYR A 78 -16.58 -3.50 -12.61
C TYR A 78 -17.96 -3.47 -13.26
N ALA A 79 -18.86 -2.60 -12.78
CA ALA A 79 -20.19 -2.46 -13.37
C ALA A 79 -20.10 -2.10 -14.87
N ARG A 80 -19.24 -1.15 -15.24
CA ARG A 80 -19.04 -0.78 -16.64
C ARG A 80 -18.34 -1.88 -17.45
N TYR A 81 -17.47 -2.66 -16.80
CA TYR A 81 -16.75 -3.75 -17.44
C TYR A 81 -17.69 -4.90 -17.79
N ASP A 82 -18.56 -5.29 -16.86
CA ASP A 82 -19.59 -6.31 -17.09
C ASP A 82 -20.50 -5.91 -18.26
N GLU A 83 -20.95 -4.66 -18.30
CA GLU A 83 -21.72 -4.13 -19.44
C GLU A 83 -20.94 -4.20 -20.77
N LEU A 84 -19.62 -3.94 -20.77
CA LEU A 84 -18.80 -4.03 -21.97
C LEU A 84 -18.67 -5.48 -22.43
N ILE A 85 -18.43 -6.43 -21.52
CA ILE A 85 -18.35 -7.84 -21.85
C ILE A 85 -19.68 -8.33 -22.42
N GLY A 86 -20.80 -7.98 -21.80
CA GLY A 86 -22.14 -8.29 -22.33
C GLY A 86 -22.34 -7.77 -23.75
N LEU A 87 -21.95 -6.51 -24.00
CA LEU A 87 -22.03 -5.89 -25.33
C LEU A 87 -21.16 -6.60 -26.38
N LEU A 88 -19.93 -6.95 -26.02
CA LEU A 88 -19.01 -7.63 -26.95
C LEU A 88 -19.47 -9.06 -27.26
N CYS A 89 -20.01 -9.77 -26.26
CA CYS A 89 -20.63 -11.07 -26.46
C CYS A 89 -21.87 -10.99 -27.37
N LEU A 90 -22.72 -9.97 -27.17
CA LEU A 90 -23.89 -9.72 -28.01
C LEU A 90 -23.47 -9.45 -29.46
N ALA A 91 -22.51 -8.53 -29.66
CA ALA A 91 -22.03 -8.19 -31.00
C ALA A 91 -21.32 -9.36 -31.71
N ALA A 92 -20.64 -10.23 -30.96
CA ALA A 92 -20.05 -11.45 -31.51
C ALA A 92 -21.11 -12.49 -31.90
N HIS A 93 -22.24 -12.55 -31.20
CA HIS A 93 -23.31 -13.53 -31.44
C HIS A 93 -24.29 -13.09 -32.54
N GLU A 94 -24.82 -11.87 -32.42
CA GLU A 94 -25.88 -11.34 -33.30
C GLU A 94 -25.32 -10.51 -34.46
N GLY A 95 -24.03 -10.21 -34.43
CA GLY A 95 -23.37 -9.32 -35.38
C GLY A 95 -23.39 -7.86 -34.93
N ASN A 96 -22.61 -7.05 -35.65
CA ASN A 96 -22.42 -5.65 -35.29
C ASN A 96 -23.60 -4.78 -35.78
N SER A 97 -24.37 -4.23 -34.84
CA SER A 97 -25.46 -3.28 -35.13
C SER A 97 -25.05 -1.83 -34.85
N PRO A 98 -25.73 -0.83 -35.47
CA PRO A 98 -25.46 0.58 -35.18
C PRO A 98 -25.64 0.95 -33.70
N GLN A 99 -26.55 0.26 -33.00
CA GLN A 99 -26.74 0.43 -31.57
C GLN A 99 -25.54 -0.09 -30.77
N CYS A 100 -25.04 -1.30 -31.11
CA CYS A 100 -23.86 -1.86 -30.46
C CYS A 100 -22.63 -0.96 -30.62
N GLU A 101 -22.43 -0.39 -31.82
CA GLU A 101 -21.35 0.56 -32.08
C GLU A 101 -21.46 1.83 -31.23
N SER A 102 -22.67 2.37 -31.10
CA SER A 102 -22.92 3.56 -30.27
C SER A 102 -22.58 3.28 -28.80
N GLU A 103 -23.08 2.17 -28.26
CA GLU A 103 -22.82 1.76 -26.88
C GLU A 103 -21.33 1.49 -26.64
N TYR A 104 -20.65 0.85 -27.59
CA TYR A 104 -19.21 0.61 -27.48
C TYR A 104 -18.40 1.89 -27.46
N ARG A 105 -18.74 2.88 -28.30
CA ARG A 105 -18.04 4.18 -28.29
C ARG A 105 -18.19 4.90 -26.96
N GLU A 106 -19.37 4.84 -26.35
CA GLU A 106 -19.61 5.41 -25.02
C GLU A 106 -18.74 4.70 -23.98
N LYS A 107 -18.80 3.37 -23.92
CA LYS A 107 -18.01 2.56 -22.97
C LYS A 107 -16.51 2.76 -23.19
N ARG A 108 -16.05 2.76 -24.44
CA ARG A 108 -14.66 3.02 -24.81
C ARG A 108 -14.18 4.38 -24.29
N THR A 109 -15.00 5.42 -24.42
CA THR A 109 -14.66 6.76 -23.92
C THR A 109 -14.47 6.75 -22.41
N PHE A 110 -15.37 6.07 -21.68
CA PHE A 110 -15.23 5.85 -20.24
C PHE A 110 -13.93 5.11 -19.91
N PHE A 111 -13.66 3.96 -20.53
CA PHE A 111 -12.48 3.15 -20.22
C PHE A 111 -11.17 3.85 -20.56
N THR A 112 -11.10 4.55 -21.69
CA THR A 112 -9.90 5.30 -22.09
C THR A 112 -9.55 6.38 -21.05
N ALA A 113 -10.55 7.02 -20.44
CA ALA A 113 -10.35 8.04 -19.42
C ALA A 113 -10.11 7.46 -18.01
N ARG A 114 -10.76 6.34 -17.66
CA ARG A 114 -10.76 5.78 -16.31
C ARG A 114 -9.65 4.77 -16.07
N TYR A 115 -9.35 3.93 -17.06
CA TYR A 115 -8.41 2.82 -16.95
C TYR A 115 -7.01 3.26 -16.48
N PRO A 116 -6.39 4.34 -16.99
CA PRO A 116 -5.07 4.76 -16.52
C PRO A 116 -5.01 5.05 -15.02
N LYS A 117 -6.12 5.49 -14.41
CA LYS A 117 -6.20 5.83 -12.98
C LYS A 117 -6.29 4.60 -12.09
N ILE A 118 -6.80 3.49 -12.61
CA ILE A 118 -6.94 2.24 -11.86
C ILE A 118 -5.87 1.21 -12.24
N LYS A 119 -5.10 1.46 -13.30
CA LYS A 119 -4.07 0.57 -13.81
C LYS A 119 -3.10 0.14 -12.72
N THR A 120 -2.78 1.04 -11.79
CA THR A 120 -1.90 0.76 -10.64
C THR A 120 -2.43 -0.33 -9.71
N TYR A 121 -3.75 -0.51 -9.60
CA TYR A 121 -4.37 -1.53 -8.77
C TYR A 121 -4.45 -2.88 -9.49
N ILE A 122 -4.77 -2.87 -10.78
CA ILE A 122 -5.02 -4.10 -11.55
C ILE A 122 -3.77 -4.68 -12.22
N ALA A 123 -2.75 -3.86 -12.50
CA ALA A 123 -1.51 -4.29 -13.16
C ALA A 123 -0.82 -5.49 -12.49
N PRO A 124 -0.74 -5.62 -11.15
CA PRO A 124 -0.17 -6.80 -10.50
C PRO A 124 -0.90 -8.11 -10.83
N HIS A 125 -2.16 -8.03 -11.25
CA HIS A 125 -3.02 -9.17 -11.53
C HIS A 125 -3.14 -9.48 -13.03
N LEU A 126 -2.56 -8.64 -13.89
CA LEU A 126 -2.68 -8.80 -15.34
C LEU A 126 -1.65 -9.79 -15.89
N ALA A 127 -2.17 -10.85 -16.52
CA ALA A 127 -1.37 -11.69 -17.38
C ALA A 127 -1.09 -10.96 -18.70
N THR A 128 0.19 -10.90 -19.09
CA THR A 128 0.62 -10.37 -20.38
C THR A 128 0.59 -11.47 -21.43
N ASP A 129 0.23 -11.11 -22.65
CA ASP A 129 0.23 -11.98 -23.81
C ASP A 129 1.06 -11.30 -24.91
N PRO A 130 2.06 -11.96 -25.52
CA PRO A 130 2.86 -11.36 -26.58
C PRO A 130 2.05 -10.93 -27.81
N ASP A 131 0.86 -11.51 -28.01
CA ASP A 131 -0.02 -11.17 -29.13
C ASP A 131 -0.82 -9.88 -28.86
N ASP A 132 -0.93 -9.45 -27.60
CA ASP A 132 -1.58 -8.20 -27.21
C ASP A 132 -0.67 -7.01 -27.56
N THR A 133 -0.86 -6.47 -28.76
CA THR A 133 -0.08 -5.35 -29.27
C THR A 133 -0.96 -4.24 -29.86
N LEU A 134 -0.54 -2.99 -29.65
CA LEU A 134 -1.17 -1.81 -30.25
C LEU A 134 -0.26 -1.16 -31.29
N PRO A 135 -0.83 -0.67 -32.41
CA PRO A 135 -0.10 0.11 -33.38
C PRO A 135 0.29 1.48 -32.80
N THR A 136 1.50 1.92 -33.11
CA THR A 136 2.08 3.21 -32.73
C THR A 136 2.82 3.80 -33.92
N LEU A 137 3.22 5.08 -33.83
CA LEU A 137 4.02 5.74 -34.88
C LEU A 137 5.37 5.03 -35.16
N TRP A 138 5.88 4.28 -34.19
CA TRP A 138 7.21 3.65 -34.24
C TRP A 138 7.16 2.12 -34.35
N GLY A 139 5.99 1.55 -34.65
CA GLY A 139 5.77 0.10 -34.72
C GLY A 139 4.68 -0.38 -33.76
N ARG A 140 4.84 -1.58 -33.21
CA ARG A 140 3.88 -2.16 -32.25
C ARG A 140 4.41 -2.03 -30.82
N ARG A 141 3.55 -1.62 -29.88
CA ARG A 141 3.83 -1.69 -28.44
C ARG A 141 3.04 -2.83 -27.82
N SER A 142 3.60 -3.51 -26.83
CA SER A 142 2.84 -4.42 -25.98
C SER A 142 1.76 -3.64 -25.24
N CYS A 143 0.59 -4.26 -25.07
CA CYS A 143 -0.48 -3.77 -24.24
C CYS A 143 -1.02 -4.89 -23.34
N ASP A 144 -1.85 -4.52 -22.39
CA ASP A 144 -2.59 -5.49 -21.58
C ASP A 144 -3.94 -5.81 -22.24
N ALA A 145 -4.58 -6.88 -21.74
CA ALA A 145 -5.86 -7.36 -22.26
C ALA A 145 -6.96 -6.28 -22.25
N PHE A 146 -6.94 -5.37 -21.28
CA PHE A 146 -7.89 -4.26 -21.20
C PHE A 146 -7.66 -3.25 -22.31
N GLU A 147 -6.43 -2.72 -22.41
CA GLU A 147 -6.03 -1.79 -23.46
C GLU A 147 -6.34 -2.35 -24.85
N ALA A 148 -6.09 -3.65 -25.06
CA ALA A 148 -6.39 -4.32 -26.31
C ALA A 148 -7.89 -4.33 -26.66
N MET A 149 -8.80 -4.41 -25.68
CA MET A 149 -10.25 -4.47 -25.91
C MET A 149 -10.87 -3.11 -26.24
N PHE A 150 -10.36 -2.01 -25.68
CA PHE A 150 -10.92 -0.66 -25.92
C PHE A 150 -10.01 0.24 -26.77
N SER A 151 -8.86 -0.22 -27.24
CA SER A 151 -8.04 0.55 -28.18
C SER A 151 -8.72 0.76 -29.54
N PRO A 152 -9.33 -0.27 -30.18
CA PRO A 152 -10.03 -0.09 -31.45
C PRO A 152 -11.13 0.96 -31.37
N ALA A 153 -11.34 1.72 -32.44
CA ALA A 153 -12.28 2.86 -32.44
C ALA A 153 -13.76 2.44 -32.47
N ASN A 154 -14.03 1.23 -32.95
CA ASN A 154 -15.36 0.67 -33.17
C ASN A 154 -15.31 -0.87 -33.01
N ILE A 155 -16.48 -1.48 -32.80
CA ILE A 155 -16.59 -2.93 -32.62
C ILE A 155 -16.15 -3.67 -33.89
N ALA A 156 -16.52 -3.17 -35.08
CA ALA A 156 -16.13 -3.77 -36.34
C ALA A 156 -14.61 -3.97 -36.42
N ALA A 157 -13.83 -2.92 -36.15
CA ALA A 157 -12.37 -2.99 -36.15
C ALA A 157 -11.84 -3.91 -35.07
N LEU A 158 -12.46 -3.93 -33.88
CA LEU A 158 -12.09 -4.87 -32.82
C LEU A 158 -12.23 -6.31 -33.33
N LEU A 159 -13.40 -6.69 -33.85
CA LEU A 159 -13.68 -8.05 -34.31
C LEU A 159 -12.86 -8.46 -35.54
N GLU A 160 -12.64 -7.54 -36.50
CA GLU A 160 -11.85 -7.80 -37.70
C GLU A 160 -10.36 -8.00 -37.40
N THR A 161 -9.81 -7.22 -36.45
CA THR A 161 -8.37 -7.26 -36.12
C THR A 161 -8.03 -8.24 -35.00
N ASP A 162 -9.04 -8.86 -34.40
CA ASP A 162 -8.89 -9.69 -33.21
C ASP A 162 -8.10 -10.98 -33.46
N ASN A 163 -8.21 -11.55 -34.66
CA ASN A 163 -7.65 -12.86 -35.03
C ASN A 163 -8.03 -14.02 -34.07
N GLY A 164 -9.15 -13.92 -33.35
CA GLY A 164 -9.64 -14.96 -32.43
C GLY A 164 -9.09 -14.87 -31.00
N HIS A 165 -8.35 -13.81 -30.66
CA HIS A 165 -7.79 -13.60 -29.32
C HIS A 165 -8.75 -12.92 -28.33
N LEU A 166 -9.96 -12.50 -28.74
CA LEU A 166 -10.87 -11.67 -27.93
C LEU A 166 -11.32 -12.41 -26.68
N ILE A 167 -11.73 -13.66 -26.84
CA ILE A 167 -12.20 -14.50 -25.74
C ILE A 167 -11.06 -14.68 -24.72
N GLY A 168 -9.85 -14.96 -25.20
CA GLY A 168 -8.66 -15.06 -24.34
C GLY A 168 -8.40 -13.78 -23.55
N ARG A 169 -8.50 -12.62 -24.21
CA ARG A 169 -8.38 -11.29 -23.57
C ARG A 169 -9.45 -11.07 -22.51
N MET A 170 -10.72 -11.37 -22.81
CA MET A 170 -11.82 -11.26 -21.85
C MET A 170 -11.60 -12.15 -20.63
N MET A 171 -11.16 -13.39 -20.83
CA MET A 171 -10.88 -14.32 -19.73
C MET A 171 -9.75 -13.81 -18.84
N ARG A 172 -8.64 -13.31 -19.42
CA ARG A 172 -7.52 -12.73 -18.66
C ARG A 172 -7.95 -11.47 -17.91
N ALA A 173 -8.70 -10.59 -18.56
CA ALA A 173 -9.24 -9.38 -17.95
C ALA A 173 -10.17 -9.71 -16.77
N ASN A 174 -11.05 -10.71 -16.95
CA ASN A 174 -11.95 -11.16 -15.89
C ASN A 174 -11.20 -11.78 -14.70
N ALA A 175 -10.17 -12.60 -14.98
CA ALA A 175 -9.32 -13.16 -13.95
C ALA A 175 -8.57 -12.07 -13.16
N ALA A 176 -8.08 -11.02 -13.83
CA ALA A 176 -7.41 -9.90 -13.19
C ALA A 176 -8.35 -9.09 -12.29
N VAL A 177 -9.59 -8.86 -12.73
CA VAL A 177 -10.63 -8.19 -11.94
C VAL A 177 -10.98 -9.00 -10.69
N GLY A 178 -11.22 -10.31 -10.84
CA GLY A 178 -11.51 -11.17 -9.69
C GLY A 178 -10.36 -11.25 -8.70
N ALA A 179 -9.11 -11.27 -9.19
CA ALA A 179 -7.93 -11.25 -8.32
C ALA A 179 -7.77 -9.91 -7.59
N TRP A 180 -8.07 -8.79 -8.24
CA TRP A 180 -8.07 -7.47 -7.61
C TRP A 180 -9.17 -7.37 -6.53
N GLU A 181 -10.38 -7.86 -6.81
CA GLU A 181 -11.47 -7.91 -5.83
C GLU A 181 -11.06 -8.69 -4.57
N HIS A 182 -10.51 -9.88 -4.78
CA HIS A 182 -10.06 -10.75 -3.68
C HIS A 182 -8.95 -10.10 -2.84
N ASP A 183 -7.98 -9.45 -3.48
CA ASP A 183 -6.93 -8.73 -2.76
C ASP A 183 -7.48 -7.54 -1.96
N LEU A 184 -8.42 -6.81 -2.54
CA LEU A 184 -9.10 -5.70 -1.87
C LEU A 184 -9.89 -6.17 -0.65
N GLU A 185 -10.69 -7.24 -0.78
CA GLU A 185 -11.43 -7.84 0.35
C GLU A 185 -10.50 -8.31 1.48
N LYS A 186 -9.35 -8.89 1.13
CA LYS A 186 -8.33 -9.31 2.10
C LYS A 186 -7.75 -8.12 2.85
N ARG A 187 -7.43 -7.03 2.14
CA ARG A 187 -6.92 -5.78 2.74
C ARG A 187 -7.97 -5.11 3.62
N GLU A 188 -9.23 -5.09 3.21
CA GLU A 188 -10.35 -4.61 4.01
C GLU A 188 -10.52 -5.45 5.29
N THR A 189 -10.51 -6.77 5.19
CA THR A 189 -10.64 -7.67 6.35
C THR A 189 -9.51 -7.46 7.37
N ASN A 190 -8.28 -7.29 6.89
CA ASN A 190 -7.12 -7.01 7.76
C ASN A 190 -7.18 -5.63 8.41
N ALA A 191 -7.85 -4.64 7.79
CA ALA A 191 -8.01 -3.30 8.36
C ALA A 191 -9.07 -3.23 9.49
N HIS A 192 -9.88 -4.28 9.67
CA HIS A 192 -10.88 -4.40 10.73
C HIS A 192 -10.41 -5.21 11.94
N ARG A 193 -9.23 -5.85 11.87
CA ARG A 193 -8.58 -6.53 13.00
C ARG A 193 -7.69 -5.56 13.78
#